data_AF-A0A158IUU9-F1
#
_entry.id   AF-A0A158IUU9-F1
#
_cell.length_a   1.000
_cell.length_b   1.000
_cell.length_c   1.000
_cell.angle_alpha   90.00
_cell.angle_beta   90.00
_cell.angle_gamma   90.00
#
_symmetry.space_group_name_H-M   'P 1'
#
loop_
_entity.id
_entity.type
_entity.pdbx_description
1 polymer ?
#
loop_
_entity_poly.entity_id
_entity_poly.type
_entity_poly.pdbx_seq_one_letter_code
_entity_poly.pdbx_strand_id
1 'polypeptide(L)'
;MKSLTIKDLSVTEELDSRAMSAVRGGNLPSFWPAYSSTATSLSFSAEQLISQSQNTINNNGNNVAFASGISSTVKPTQTANNYNTVNF
;
A
#
# COMPACT_ATOMS: atom_id res chain seq x y z
N MET A 1 -66.30 -10.87 50.38
CA MET A 1 -65.88 -12.22 49.91
C MET A 1 -64.40 -12.19 49.59
N LYS A 2 -63.64 -13.21 50.00
CA LYS A 2 -62.17 -13.29 49.88
C LYS A 2 -61.78 -13.53 48.41
N SER A 3 -60.82 -12.77 47.89
CA SER A 3 -60.27 -12.91 46.54
C SER A 3 -59.11 -13.91 46.55
N LEU A 4 -59.13 -14.84 45.58
CA LEU A 4 -58.12 -15.89 45.42
C LEU A 4 -56.91 -15.34 44.63
N THR A 5 -55.70 -15.47 45.18
CA THR A 5 -54.46 -15.02 44.54
C THR A 5 -53.94 -16.11 43.59
N ILE A 6 -53.90 -15.84 42.28
CA ILE A 6 -53.31 -16.74 41.28
C ILE A 6 -51.80 -16.46 41.24
N LYS A 7 -50.99 -17.46 41.56
CA LYS A 7 -49.57 -17.29 41.90
C LYS A 7 -48.61 -17.40 40.71
N ASP A 8 -49.07 -17.88 39.56
CA ASP A 8 -48.27 -17.94 38.35
C ASP A 8 -49.19 -18.11 37.14
N LEU A 9 -49.49 -16.99 36.47
CA LEU A 9 -50.10 -17.02 35.16
C LEU A 9 -49.04 -16.50 34.21
N SER A 10 -48.37 -17.40 33.49
CA SER A 10 -47.48 -17.05 32.39
C SER A 10 -48.32 -16.36 31.32
N VAL A 11 -48.36 -15.02 31.34
CA VAL A 11 -49.07 -14.24 30.33
C VAL A 11 -48.25 -14.33 29.05
N THR A 12 -48.73 -15.12 28.10
CA THR A 12 -48.25 -15.08 26.71
C THR A 12 -48.93 -13.91 26.03
N GLU A 13 -48.25 -12.76 25.94
CA GLU A 13 -48.70 -11.67 25.09
C GLU A 13 -48.18 -11.88 23.66
N GLU A 14 -49.08 -11.86 22.68
CA GLU A 14 -48.70 -11.84 21.27
C GLU A 14 -48.24 -10.43 20.89
N LEU A 15 -46.95 -10.30 20.60
CA LEU A 15 -46.38 -9.04 20.13
C LEU A 15 -46.67 -8.88 18.63
N ASP A 16 -47.37 -7.81 18.27
CA ASP A 16 -47.54 -7.43 16.86
C ASP A 16 -46.17 -7.09 16.24
N SER A 17 -46.09 -7.25 14.92
CA SER A 17 -44.96 -6.98 14.03
C SER A 17 -44.21 -5.69 14.34
N ARG A 18 -44.91 -4.62 14.73
CA ARG A 18 -44.33 -3.33 15.14
C ARG A 18 -43.61 -3.40 16.49
N ALA A 19 -44.20 -4.03 17.50
CA ALA A 19 -43.56 -4.24 18.80
C ALA A 19 -42.36 -5.18 18.66
N MET A 20 -42.51 -6.22 17.83
CA MET A 20 -41.40 -7.10 17.47
C MET A 20 -40.27 -6.36 16.76
N SER A 21 -40.53 -5.32 15.96
CA SER A 21 -39.47 -4.49 15.36
C SER A 21 -38.61 -3.81 16.42
N ALA A 22 -39.18 -3.33 17.53
CA ALA A 22 -38.44 -2.68 18.60
C ALA A 22 -37.52 -3.64 19.38
N VAL A 23 -37.96 -4.88 19.62
CA VAL A 23 -37.16 -5.90 20.36
C VAL A 23 -35.87 -6.27 19.61
N ARG A 24 -35.90 -6.31 18.28
CA ARG A 24 -34.74 -6.60 17.41
C ARG A 24 -33.96 -5.34 16.98
N GLY A 25 -34.19 -4.21 17.66
CA GLY A 25 -33.38 -2.99 17.51
C GLY A 25 -33.95 -1.92 16.58
N GLY A 26 -35.18 -2.09 16.08
CA GLY A 26 -35.84 -1.11 15.21
C GLY A 26 -35.09 -0.83 13.90
N ASN A 27 -35.75 -0.18 12.95
CA ASN A 27 -35.02 0.46 11.86
C ASN A 27 -34.27 1.63 12.50
N LEU A 28 -32.94 1.55 12.60
CA LEU A 28 -32.08 2.67 12.96
C LEU A 28 -31.64 3.37 11.67
N PRO A 29 -32.43 4.32 11.10
CA PRO A 29 -31.90 5.17 10.07
C PRO A 29 -30.94 6.14 10.76
N SER A 30 -29.71 6.18 10.26
CA SER A 30 -28.81 7.32 10.45
C SER A 30 -28.09 7.45 11.80
N PHE A 31 -27.46 6.39 12.32
CA PHE A 31 -26.26 6.60 13.16
C PHE A 31 -25.29 5.42 13.09
N TRP A 32 -24.91 5.03 11.87
CA TRP A 32 -23.66 4.30 11.68
C TRP A 32 -22.52 5.32 11.83
N PRO A 33 -21.54 5.12 12.72
CA PRO A 33 -20.36 5.97 12.75
C PRO A 33 -19.72 5.91 11.37
N ALA A 34 -19.73 7.03 10.65
CA ALA A 34 -19.07 7.11 9.36
C ALA A 34 -17.60 6.76 9.56
N TYR A 35 -17.17 5.60 9.07
CA TYR A 35 -15.77 5.25 8.99
C TYR A 35 -15.13 6.23 8.01
N SER A 36 -14.55 7.30 8.53
CA SER A 36 -13.76 8.24 7.75
C SER A 36 -12.36 7.64 7.61
N SER A 37 -12.12 6.96 6.50
CA SER A 37 -10.76 6.70 6.05
C SER A 37 -10.20 8.03 5.55
N THR A 38 -9.54 8.78 6.43
CA THR A 38 -8.71 9.91 5.99
C THR A 38 -7.64 9.32 5.08
N ALA A 39 -7.80 9.46 3.76
CA ALA A 39 -6.76 9.09 2.83
C ALA A 39 -5.60 10.08 3.04
N THR A 40 -4.61 9.67 3.82
CA THR A 40 -3.39 10.45 4.02
C THR A 40 -2.68 10.49 2.67
N SER A 41 -2.77 11.61 1.95
CA SER A 41 -2.01 11.80 0.73
C SER A 41 -0.53 11.98 1.11
N LEU A 42 0.22 10.89 1.13
CA LEU A 42 1.66 10.91 1.37
C LEU A 42 2.34 11.28 0.05
N SER A 43 2.78 12.53 -0.07
CA SER A 43 3.67 12.94 -1.15
C SER A 43 5.08 12.47 -0.83
N PHE A 44 5.58 11.50 -1.58
CA PHE A 44 7.00 11.15 -1.55
C PHE A 44 7.69 11.76 -2.78
N SER A 45 8.91 12.24 -2.57
CA SER A 45 9.83 12.58 -3.64
C SER A 45 11.14 11.86 -3.34
N ALA A 46 11.46 10.83 -4.10
CA ALA A 46 12.76 10.19 -3.99
C ALA A 46 13.66 10.77 -5.10
N GLU A 47 14.58 11.63 -4.67
CA GLU A 47 15.61 12.20 -5.52
C GLU A 47 16.54 11.07 -5.99
N GLN A 48 16.84 11.05 -7.29
CA GLN A 48 17.61 10.00 -7.94
C GLN A 48 18.66 10.68 -8.81
N LEU A 49 19.86 10.86 -8.27
CA LEU A 49 20.99 11.41 -9.02
C LEU A 49 22.00 10.31 -9.31
N ILE A 50 22.39 10.18 -10.58
CA ILE A 50 23.59 9.46 -10.97
C ILE A 50 24.50 10.44 -11.70
N SER A 51 25.77 10.45 -11.30
CA SER A 51 26.84 11.13 -12.01
C SER A 51 27.93 10.11 -12.32
N GLN A 52 28.26 9.97 -13.61
CA GLN A 52 29.29 9.06 -14.08
C GLN A 52 30.28 9.82 -14.96
N SER A 53 31.56 9.51 -14.76
CA SER A 53 32.65 9.96 -15.61
C SER A 53 33.52 8.76 -15.94
N GLN A 54 33.85 8.59 -17.22
CA GLN A 54 34.75 7.53 -17.68
C GLN A 54 35.86 8.15 -18.52
N ASN A 55 37.10 7.94 -18.06
CA ASN A 55 38.30 8.30 -18.81
C ASN A 55 39.02 7.01 -19.24
N THR A 56 39.10 6.76 -20.55
CA THR A 56 39.76 5.58 -21.10
C THR A 56 40.96 6.00 -21.92
N ILE A 57 42.16 5.58 -21.48
CA ILE A 57 43.42 5.86 -22.16
C ILE A 57 43.99 4.54 -22.68
N ASN A 58 44.20 4.46 -23.99
CA ASN A 58 44.79 3.30 -24.65
C ASN A 58 46.13 3.69 -25.28
N ASN A 59 47.23 3.26 -24.67
CA ASN A 59 48.56 3.62 -25.10
C ASN A 59 49.22 2.40 -25.77
N ASN A 60 49.10 2.29 -27.09
CA ASN A 60 49.51 1.11 -27.84
C ASN A 60 50.56 1.46 -28.91
N GLY A 61 51.66 0.72 -28.95
CA GLY A 61 52.74 0.94 -29.93
C GLY A 61 53.68 2.10 -29.61
N ASN A 62 53.75 2.55 -28.35
CA ASN A 62 54.64 3.67 -27.99
C ASN A 62 56.11 3.26 -27.92
N ASN A 63 56.96 4.06 -28.56
CA ASN A 63 58.43 3.93 -28.57
C ASN A 63 58.93 2.58 -29.10
N VAL A 64 58.35 2.07 -30.19
CA VAL A 64 58.77 0.79 -30.78
C VAL A 64 59.30 0.99 -32.21
N ALA A 65 60.56 0.61 -32.43
CA ALA A 65 61.15 0.48 -33.77
C ALA A 65 61.10 -0.99 -34.21
N PHE A 66 60.87 -1.24 -35.51
CA PHE A 66 60.78 -2.59 -36.11
C PHE A 66 59.69 -3.51 -35.51
N ALA A 67 58.59 -2.92 -35.00
CA ALA A 67 57.46 -3.70 -34.51
C ALA A 67 56.54 -4.18 -35.64
N SER A 68 56.04 -5.41 -35.49
CA SER A 68 55.03 -6.03 -36.34
C SER A 68 53.96 -6.68 -35.44
N GLY A 69 52.69 -6.66 -35.86
CA GLY A 69 51.61 -7.32 -35.13
C GLY A 69 51.10 -6.62 -33.87
N ILE A 70 51.35 -5.31 -33.72
CA ILE A 70 50.82 -4.54 -32.58
C ILE A 70 49.32 -4.26 -32.81
N SER A 71 48.47 -4.78 -31.94
CA SER A 71 47.03 -4.50 -31.94
C SER A 71 46.54 -4.20 -30.53
N SER A 72 45.54 -3.31 -30.42
CA SER A 72 44.87 -3.04 -29.17
C SER A 72 43.37 -2.92 -29.43
N THR A 73 42.58 -3.64 -28.64
CA THR A 73 41.12 -3.61 -28.70
C THR A 73 40.63 -3.14 -27.35
N VAL A 74 40.12 -1.91 -27.29
CA VAL A 74 39.61 -1.30 -26.06
C VAL A 74 38.11 -1.10 -26.21
N LYS A 75 37.34 -1.75 -25.31
CA LYS A 75 35.87 -1.77 -25.32
C LYS A 75 35.34 -1.34 -23.95
N PRO A 76 35.48 -0.06 -23.58
CA PRO A 76 34.94 0.44 -22.33
C PRO A 76 33.42 0.43 -22.39
N THR A 77 32.78 -0.14 -21.35
CA THR A 77 31.34 -0.08 -21.15
C THR A 77 31.09 0.57 -19.80
N GLN A 78 30.24 1.60 -19.77
CA GLN A 78 29.78 2.22 -18.54
C GLN A 78 28.25 2.18 -18.53
N THR A 79 27.71 1.50 -17.53
CA THR A 79 26.26 1.36 -17.34
C THR A 79 25.90 1.99 -15.99
N ALA A 80 24.89 2.85 -16.01
CA ALA A 80 24.30 3.46 -14.83
C ALA A 80 22.82 3.15 -14.81
N ASN A 81 22.36 2.60 -13.69
CA ASN A 81 20.96 2.27 -13.48
C ASN A 81 20.50 2.98 -12.20
N ASN A 82 19.64 3.98 -12.34
CA ASN A 82 18.98 4.62 -11.21
C ASN A 82 17.51 4.19 -11.21
N TYR A 83 17.12 3.32 -10.29
CA TYR A 83 15.75 2.84 -10.19
C TYR A 83 15.17 3.28 -8.86
N ASN A 84 14.09 4.04 -8.93
CA ASN A 84 13.23 4.34 -7.80
C ASN A 84 11.88 3.68 -8.03
N THR A 85 11.53 2.76 -7.14
CA THR A 85 10.22 2.13 -7.09
C THR A 85 9.49 2.74 -5.91
N VAL A 86 8.36 3.40 -6.17
CA VAL A 86 7.48 3.79 -5.09
C VAL A 86 6.18 3.02 -5.14
N ASN A 87 5.98 2.22 -4.11
CA ASN A 87 4.81 1.38 -3.91
C ASN A 87 3.74 2.19 -3.19
N PHE A 88 2.51 2.12 -3.70
CA PHE A 88 1.31 2.56 -3.00
C PHE A 88 0.52 1.33 -2.55
#